data_AF-A0A2T0KNH6-F1
#
_entry.id   AF-A0A2T0KNH6-F1
#
_cell.length_a   1.000
_cell.length_b   1.000
_cell.length_c   1.000
_cell.angle_alpha   90.00
_cell.angle_beta   90.00
_cell.angle_gamma   90.00
#
_symmetry.space_group_name_H-M   'P 1'
#
loop_
_entity.id
_entity.type
_entity.pdbx_description
1 polymer ?
#
loop_
_entity_poly.entity_id
_entity_poly.type
_entity_poly.pdbx_seq_one_letter_code
_entity_poly.pdbx_strand_id
1 'polypeptide(L)'
;MSLDDPTEQMRWYAGLALIFFAAVPVGGMALVASDGDDGGAWAPVIAAAPINLVCIVFAVLSMAARDPRASSRRLAIAGGLVLLGDAVLYGIHSLIT
;
A
#
# COMPACT_ATOMS: atom_id res chain seq x y z
N MET A 1 11.60 22.69 -6.15
CA MET A 1 12.62 21.75 -5.66
C MET A 1 13.55 22.58 -4.80
N SER A 2 13.41 22.47 -3.47
CA SER A 2 14.29 23.20 -2.55
C SER A 2 15.63 22.48 -2.52
N LEU A 3 16.75 23.22 -2.55
CA LEU A 3 18.09 22.64 -2.47
C LEU A 3 18.50 22.30 -1.02
N ASP A 4 17.60 22.46 -0.05
CA ASP A 4 17.94 22.50 1.39
C ASP A 4 17.62 21.22 2.19
N ASP A 5 16.89 20.23 1.64
CA ASP A 5 16.61 18.95 2.34
C ASP A 5 17.04 17.74 1.51
N PRO A 6 18.23 17.15 1.76
CA PRO A 6 18.73 15.99 1.01
C PRO A 6 17.87 14.74 1.18
N THR A 7 16.98 14.70 2.18
CA THR A 7 16.07 13.56 2.41
C THR A 7 14.74 13.66 1.65
N GLU A 8 14.47 14.82 1.03
CA GLU A 8 13.19 15.08 0.34
C GLU A 8 12.95 14.10 -0.82
N GLN A 9 13.97 13.88 -1.66
CA GLN A 9 13.87 12.92 -2.77
C GLN A 9 13.64 11.49 -2.27
N MET A 10 14.39 11.07 -1.25
CA MET A 10 14.29 9.72 -0.69
C MET A 10 12.88 9.45 -0.15
N ARG A 11 12.28 10.42 0.53
CA ARG A 11 10.90 10.33 1.04
C ARG A 11 9.88 10.21 -0.08
N TRP A 12 10.05 10.96 -1.16
CA TRP A 12 9.19 10.85 -2.34
C TRP A 12 9.29 9.48 -3.00
N TYR A 13 10.50 8.97 -3.24
CA TYR A 13 10.69 7.65 -3.83
C TYR A 13 10.16 6.53 -2.94
N ALA A 14 10.42 6.58 -1.63
CA ALA A 14 9.92 5.59 -0.68
C ALA A 14 8.38 5.62 -0.60
N GLY A 15 7.78 6.81 -0.52
CA GLY A 15 6.33 6.96 -0.51
C GLY A 15 5.68 6.45 -1.81
N LEU A 16 6.26 6.80 -2.96
CA LEU A 16 5.78 6.32 -4.26
C LEU A 16 5.86 4.79 -4.36
N ALA A 17 6.98 4.20 -3.94
CA ALA A 17 7.14 2.75 -3.92
C ALA A 17 6.05 2.07 -3.08
N LEU A 18 5.78 2.57 -1.87
CA LEU A 18 4.73 2.03 -1.00
C LEU A 18 3.33 2.15 -1.61
N ILE A 19 3.04 3.24 -2.32
CA ILE A 19 1.78 3.38 -3.05
C ILE A 19 1.65 2.30 -4.14
N PHE A 20 2.71 2.06 -4.92
CA PHE A 20 2.70 1.01 -5.93
C PHE A 20 2.55 -0.38 -5.32
N PHE A 21 3.29 -0.68 -4.25
CA PHE A 21 3.18 -1.96 -3.55
C PHE A 21 1.80 -2.15 -2.91
N ALA A 22 1.11 -1.09 -2.50
CA ALA A 22 -0.26 -1.21 -1.99
C ALA A 22 -1.31 -1.36 -3.10
N ALA A 23 -1.15 -0.65 -4.22
CA ALA A 23 -2.16 -0.58 -5.28
C ALA A 23 -2.08 -1.74 -6.28
N VAL A 24 -0.86 -2.13 -6.68
CA VAL A 24 -0.66 -3.11 -7.76
C VAL A 24 -1.14 -4.52 -7.38
N PRO A 25 -0.82 -5.08 -6.20
CA PRO A 25 -1.31 -6.40 -5.80
C PRO A 25 -2.83 -6.46 -5.71
N VAL A 26 -3.44 -5.47 -5.05
CA VAL A 26 -4.90 -5.36 -4.91
C VAL A 26 -5.57 -5.21 -6.28
N GLY A 27 -5.01 -4.36 -7.15
CA GLY A 27 -5.52 -4.17 -8.51
C GLY A 27 -5.40 -5.44 -9.36
N GLY A 28 -4.27 -6.13 -9.30
CA GLY A 28 -4.07 -7.41 -9.98
C GLY A 28 -5.07 -8.48 -9.53
N MET A 29 -5.27 -8.61 -8.21
CA MET A 29 -6.28 -9.53 -7.67
C MET A 29 -7.72 -9.12 -8.01
N ALA A 30 -8.01 -7.84 -8.08
CA ALA A 30 -9.32 -7.36 -8.53
C ALA A 30 -9.60 -7.73 -10.00
N LEU A 31 -8.58 -7.65 -10.87
CA LEU A 31 -8.69 -8.11 -12.26
C LEU A 31 -8.94 -9.62 -12.33
N VAL A 32 -8.21 -10.41 -11.54
CA VAL A 32 -8.45 -11.87 -11.45
C VAL A 32 -9.87 -12.16 -10.97
N ALA A 33 -10.32 -11.47 -9.93
CA ALA A 33 -11.66 -11.63 -9.37
C ALA A 33 -12.78 -11.18 -10.34
N SER A 34 -12.49 -10.25 -11.25
CA SER A 34 -13.45 -9.81 -12.27
C SER A 34 -13.63 -10.78 -13.43
N ASP A 35 -12.64 -11.66 -13.66
CA ASP A 35 -12.65 -12.64 -14.76
C ASP A 35 -13.26 -13.99 -14.32
N GLY A 36 -13.33 -14.24 -13.01
CA GLY A 36 -13.92 -15.44 -12.42
C GLY A 36 -15.43 -15.33 -12.18
N ASP A 37 -16.15 -16.44 -12.34
CA ASP A 37 -17.60 -16.55 -12.06
C ASP A 37 -17.89 -16.95 -10.59
N ASP A 38 -16.83 -17.11 -9.77
CA ASP A 38 -16.93 -17.54 -8.39
C ASP A 38 -17.10 -16.36 -7.43
N GLY A 39 -18.22 -16.34 -6.70
CA GLY A 39 -18.53 -15.30 -5.70
C GLY A 39 -17.49 -15.15 -4.57
N GLY A 40 -16.63 -16.15 -4.36
CA GLY A 40 -15.53 -16.10 -3.39
C GLY A 40 -14.30 -15.30 -3.85
N ALA A 41 -14.16 -15.06 -5.17
CA ALA A 41 -12.95 -14.47 -5.74
C ALA A 41 -12.69 -13.02 -5.26
N TRP A 42 -13.74 -12.30 -4.85
CA TRP A 42 -13.64 -10.93 -4.34
C TRP A 42 -13.27 -10.84 -2.85
N ALA A 43 -13.35 -11.94 -2.09
CA ALA A 43 -13.10 -11.93 -0.65
C ALA A 43 -11.69 -11.40 -0.27
N PRO A 44 -10.59 -11.79 -0.96
CA PRO A 44 -9.27 -11.24 -0.68
C PRO A 44 -9.21 -9.72 -0.89
N VAL A 45 -9.80 -9.23 -2.00
CA VAL A 45 -9.78 -7.82 -2.39
C VAL A 45 -10.55 -6.97 -1.39
N ILE A 46 -11.76 -7.40 -1.01
CA ILE A 46 -12.61 -6.68 -0.06
C ILE A 46 -11.94 -6.58 1.31
N ALA A 47 -11.26 -7.64 1.75
CA ALA A 47 -10.56 -7.65 3.04
C ALA A 47 -9.29 -6.79 3.04
N ALA A 48 -8.48 -6.86 1.97
CA ALA A 48 -7.18 -6.18 1.92
C ALA A 48 -7.26 -4.72 1.44
N ALA A 49 -8.25 -4.35 0.63
CA ALA A 49 -8.34 -3.01 0.04
C ALA A 49 -8.39 -1.87 1.09
N PRO A 50 -9.14 -1.97 2.22
CA PRO A 50 -9.13 -0.94 3.25
C PRO A 50 -7.75 -0.72 3.87
N ILE A 51 -7.00 -1.79 4.12
CA ILE A 51 -5.65 -1.73 4.72
C ILE A 51 -4.70 -1.01 3.76
N ASN A 52 -4.75 -1.37 2.48
CA ASN A 52 -3.94 -0.75 1.44
C ASN A 52 -4.32 0.71 1.19
N LEU A 53 -5.59 1.08 1.32
CA LEU A 53 -6.03 2.47 1.23
C LEU A 53 -5.46 3.31 2.39
N VAL A 54 -5.45 2.78 3.61
CA VAL A 54 -4.81 3.44 4.76
C VAL A 54 -3.29 3.54 4.54
N CYS A 55 -2.63 2.51 4.01
CA CYS A 55 -1.22 2.58 3.61
C CYS A 55 -0.94 3.76 2.67
N ILE A 56 -1.74 3.90 1.60
CA ILE A 56 -1.61 4.98 0.61
C ILE A 56 -1.75 6.35 1.29
N VAL A 57 -2.71 6.52 2.19
CA VAL A 57 -2.88 7.76 2.95
C VAL A 57 -1.62 8.10 3.75
N PHE A 58 -1.05 7.13 4.47
CA PHE A 58 0.18 7.35 5.23
C PHE A 58 1.38 7.65 4.33
N ALA A 59 1.50 6.99 3.18
CA ALA A 59 2.53 7.25 2.19
C ALA A 59 2.43 8.69 1.65
N VAL A 60 1.25 9.14 1.22
CA VAL A 60 1.02 10.52 0.75
C VAL A 60 1.31 11.54 1.85
N LEU A 61 0.86 11.30 3.09
CA LEU A 61 1.14 12.18 4.22
C LEU A 61 2.65 12.22 4.56
N SER A 62 3.39 11.16 4.31
CA SER A 62 4.84 11.14 4.49
C SER A 62 5.57 11.99 3.44
N MET A 63 5.06 12.01 2.20
CA MET A 63 5.61 12.78 1.08
C MET A 63 5.34 14.29 1.26
N ALA A 64 4.18 14.65 1.79
CA ALA A 64 3.80 16.04 2.07
C ALA A 64 4.40 16.61 3.37
N ALA A 65 5.05 15.79 4.21
CA ALA A 65 5.59 16.24 5.49
C ALA A 65 6.74 17.26 5.33
N ARG A 66 6.85 18.23 6.23
CA ARG A 66 8.05 19.08 6.34
C ARG A 66 9.03 18.57 7.41
N ASP A 67 8.46 17.94 8.43
CA ASP A 67 9.04 17.06 9.45
C ASP A 67 9.82 15.82 8.95
N PRO A 68 11.16 15.73 8.90
CA PRO A 68 11.83 14.48 8.53
C PRO A 68 11.49 13.32 9.48
N ARG A 69 11.42 13.55 10.80
CA ARG A 69 11.07 12.50 11.79
C ARG A 69 9.63 12.05 11.61
N ALA A 70 8.72 13.01 11.39
CA ALA A 70 7.33 12.71 11.13
C ALA A 70 7.13 11.95 9.81
N SER A 71 7.93 12.24 8.78
CA SER A 71 7.91 11.48 7.53
C SER A 71 8.40 10.06 7.71
N SER A 72 9.57 9.85 8.33
CA SER A 72 10.13 8.51 8.56
C SER A 72 9.19 7.61 9.36
N ARG A 73 8.52 8.16 10.38
CA ARG A 73 7.51 7.41 11.15
C ARG A 73 6.32 7.01 10.28
N ARG A 74 5.84 7.90 9.42
CA ARG A 74 4.73 7.60 8.50
C ARG A 74 5.12 6.56 7.45
N LEU A 75 6.34 6.64 6.90
CA LEU A 75 6.89 5.63 5.98
C LEU A 75 7.01 4.26 6.65
N ALA A 76 7.46 4.20 7.90
CA ALA A 76 7.53 2.94 8.65
C ALA A 76 6.13 2.33 8.87
N ILE A 77 5.15 3.16 9.21
CA ILE A 77 3.74 2.71 9.36
C ILE A 77 3.20 2.21 8.02
N ALA A 78 3.39 2.96 6.93
CA ALA A 78 2.97 2.55 5.60
C ALA A 78 3.66 1.24 5.16
N GLY A 79 4.95 1.08 5.46
CA GLY A 79 5.68 -0.17 5.24
C GLY A 79 5.11 -1.37 6.01
N GLY A 80 4.71 -1.18 7.27
CA GLY A 80 4.02 -2.23 8.02
C GLY A 80 2.63 -2.55 7.46
N LEU A 81 1.88 -1.52 7.04
CA LEU A 81 0.53 -1.68 6.50
C LEU A 81 0.53 -2.38 5.14
N VAL A 82 1.51 -2.10 4.26
CA VAL A 82 1.58 -2.79 2.96
C VAL A 82 1.87 -4.28 3.15
N LEU A 83 2.80 -4.64 4.04
CA LEU A 83 3.10 -6.03 4.36
C LEU A 83 1.90 -6.75 4.96
N LEU A 84 1.16 -6.08 5.85
CA LEU A 84 -0.08 -6.62 6.41
C LEU A 84 -1.15 -6.79 5.33
N GLY A 85 -1.31 -5.79 4.45
CA GLY A 85 -2.26 -5.82 3.34
C GLY A 85 -1.98 -6.99 2.40
N ASP A 86 -0.72 -7.21 2.03
CA ASP A 86 -0.30 -8.32 1.17
C ASP A 86 -0.49 -9.67 1.86
N ALA A 87 -0.14 -9.77 3.15
CA ALA A 87 -0.35 -10.99 3.92
C ALA A 87 -1.85 -11.36 4.01
N VAL A 88 -2.73 -10.38 4.20
CA VAL A 88 -4.19 -10.59 4.19
C VAL A 88 -4.68 -10.98 2.79
N LEU A 89 -4.23 -10.25 1.76
CA LEU A 89 -4.64 -10.48 0.38
C LEU A 89 -4.29 -11.90 -0.08
N TYR A 90 -3.01 -12.27 -0.01
CA TYR A 90 -2.55 -13.57 -0.46
C TYR A 90 -2.92 -14.69 0.51
N GLY A 91 -3.00 -14.41 1.81
CA GLY A 91 -3.45 -15.36 2.81
C GLY A 91 -4.89 -15.82 2.55
N ILE A 92 -5.83 -14.89 2.36
CA ILE A 92 -7.23 -15.23 2.05
C ILE A 92 -7.30 -15.95 0.70
N HIS A 93 -6.59 -15.45 -0.32
CA HIS A 93 -6.58 -16.09 -1.64
C HIS A 93 -6.13 -17.56 -1.58
N SER A 94 -5.09 -17.85 -0.79
CA SER A 94 -4.57 -19.22 -0.60
C SER A 94 -5.50 -20.14 0.21
N LEU A 95 -6.46 -19.59 0.95
CA LEU A 95 -7.44 -20.37 1.71
C LEU A 95 -8.67 -20.72 0.88
N ILE A 96 -8.96 -19.92 -0.15
CA ILE A 96 -10.13 -20.10 -1.02
C ILE A 96 -9.81 -20.83 -2.34
N THR A 97 -8.53 -20.91 -2.71
CA THR A 97 -8.04 -21.53 -3.95
C THR A 97 -7.22 -22.77 -3.61
#